data_AF-A0A528ILI8-F1
#
_entry.id   AF-A0A528ILI8-F1
#
_cell.length_a   1.000
_cell.length_b   1.000
_cell.length_c   1.000
_cell.angle_alpha   90.00
_cell.angle_beta   90.00
_cell.angle_gamma   90.00
#
_symmetry.space_group_name_H-M   'P 1'
#
loop_
_entity.id
_entity.type
_entity.pdbx_description
1 polymer ?
#
loop_
_entity_poly.entity_id
_entity_poly.type
_entity_poly.pdbx_seq_one_letter_code
_entity_poly.pdbx_strand_id
1 'polypeptide(L)'
;MTAPARGDAVARGDAVRQSLASFRREREADWKAFEALLARVEKRAPRTLSEEELLSLPLLYRSALSSLSVARATSLDSALIAYLESLSLRGYFYLYGARRGLRQRIADFFLHDWPGA
;
A
#
# COMPACT_ATOMS: atom_id res chain seq x y z
N MET A 1 19.06 2.78 -46.19
CA MET A 1 18.98 1.63 -45.26
C MET A 1 19.03 2.18 -43.85
N THR A 2 17.97 2.85 -43.42
CA THR A 2 16.77 2.33 -42.73
C THR A 2 17.05 2.17 -41.25
N ALA A 3 16.60 3.17 -40.48
CA ALA A 3 16.55 3.17 -39.04
C ALA A 3 15.27 2.44 -38.57
N PRO A 4 15.39 1.37 -37.77
CA PRO A 4 14.31 0.84 -36.95
C PRO A 4 14.69 1.03 -35.47
N ALA A 5 14.38 2.18 -34.90
CA ALA A 5 14.58 2.43 -33.45
C ALA A 5 13.29 2.89 -32.74
N ARG A 6 12.28 3.31 -33.50
CA ARG A 6 11.03 3.88 -32.96
C ARG A 6 10.00 2.81 -32.56
N GLY A 7 9.99 1.66 -33.25
CA GLY A 7 9.07 0.55 -32.97
C GLY A 7 9.39 -0.18 -31.66
N ASP A 8 10.68 -0.38 -31.38
CA ASP A 8 11.15 -1.16 -30.23
C ASP A 8 10.89 -0.46 -28.89
N ALA A 9 10.87 0.88 -28.88
CA ALA A 9 10.59 1.69 -27.69
C ALA A 9 9.10 1.68 -27.33
N VAL A 10 8.21 1.73 -28.34
CA VAL A 10 6.75 1.64 -28.14
C VAL A 10 6.37 0.25 -27.66
N ALA A 11 6.89 -0.81 -28.30
CA ALA A 11 6.68 -2.18 -27.87
C ALA A 11 7.17 -2.46 -26.44
N ARG A 12 8.34 -1.90 -26.05
CA ARG A 12 8.81 -1.96 -24.65
C ARG A 12 7.88 -1.20 -23.70
N GLY A 13 7.41 -0.01 -24.09
CA GLY A 13 6.48 0.77 -23.27
C GLY A 13 5.16 0.05 -23.01
N ASP A 14 4.61 -0.60 -24.03
CA ASP A 14 3.35 -1.35 -23.91
C ASP A 14 3.52 -2.66 -23.14
N ALA A 15 4.65 -3.37 -23.31
CA ALA A 15 4.97 -4.54 -22.50
C ALA A 15 5.15 -4.18 -21.01
N VAL A 16 5.76 -3.04 -20.71
CA VAL A 16 5.89 -2.52 -19.33
C VAL A 16 4.50 -2.15 -18.77
N ARG A 17 3.63 -1.50 -19.54
CA ARG A 17 2.26 -1.20 -19.10
C ARG A 17 1.45 -2.48 -18.85
N GLN A 18 1.59 -3.48 -19.70
CA GLN A 18 0.89 -4.75 -19.56
C GLN A 18 1.39 -5.55 -18.35
N SER A 19 2.70 -5.59 -18.11
CA SER A 19 3.26 -6.23 -16.92
C SER A 19 2.86 -5.51 -15.63
N LEU A 20 2.79 -4.17 -15.64
CA LEU A 20 2.26 -3.38 -14.52
C LEU A 20 0.77 -3.64 -14.29
N ALA A 21 -0.03 -3.76 -15.34
CA ALA A 21 -1.46 -4.06 -15.22
C ALA A 21 -1.71 -5.46 -14.65
N SER A 22 -0.91 -6.47 -15.06
CA SER A 22 -0.96 -7.82 -14.47
C SER A 22 -0.50 -7.82 -13.02
N PHE A 23 0.61 -7.13 -12.71
CA PHE A 23 1.09 -6.95 -11.34
C PHE A 23 0.03 -6.31 -10.43
N ARG A 24 -0.68 -5.29 -10.92
CA ARG A 24 -1.78 -4.65 -10.18
C ARG A 24 -2.89 -5.65 -9.86
N ARG A 25 -3.33 -6.46 -10.83
CA ARG A 25 -4.41 -7.44 -10.61
C ARG A 25 -4.03 -8.52 -9.60
N GLU A 26 -2.79 -9.01 -9.67
CA GLU A 26 -2.31 -10.04 -8.75
C GLU A 26 -2.19 -9.52 -7.31
N ARG A 27 -1.74 -8.27 -7.14
CA ARG A 27 -1.49 -7.68 -5.82
C ARG A 27 -2.69 -7.00 -5.20
N GLU A 28 -3.70 -6.64 -6.00
CA GLU A 28 -4.93 -6.02 -5.49
C GLU A 28 -5.68 -6.90 -4.49
N ALA A 29 -5.66 -8.22 -4.69
CA ALA A 29 -6.22 -9.17 -3.75
C ALA A 29 -5.52 -9.10 -2.38
N ASP A 30 -4.18 -9.08 -2.37
CA ASP A 30 -3.38 -8.93 -1.16
C ASP A 30 -3.64 -7.59 -0.47
N TRP A 31 -3.74 -6.50 -1.23
CA TRP A 31 -3.99 -5.17 -0.66
C TRP A 31 -5.36 -5.11 0.03
N LYS A 32 -6.40 -5.67 -0.61
CA LYS A 32 -7.75 -5.75 -0.02
C LYS A 32 -7.79 -6.64 1.21
N ALA A 33 -7.08 -7.77 1.18
CA ALA A 33 -6.96 -8.66 2.34
C ALA A 33 -6.28 -7.91 3.51
N PHE A 34 -5.20 -7.18 3.22
CA PHE A 34 -4.50 -6.40 4.23
C PHE A 34 -5.37 -5.28 4.81
N GLU A 35 -6.07 -4.54 3.97
CA GLU A 35 -6.98 -3.48 4.40
C GLU A 35 -8.12 -4.01 5.27
N ALA A 36 -8.71 -5.16 4.91
CA ALA A 36 -9.76 -5.79 5.69
C ALA A 36 -9.28 -6.22 7.09
N LEU A 37 -8.08 -6.81 7.16
CA LEU A 37 -7.46 -7.17 8.43
C LEU A 37 -7.17 -5.93 9.28
N LEU A 38 -6.60 -4.87 8.68
CA LEU A 38 -6.35 -3.60 9.35
C LEU A 38 -7.64 -2.94 9.88
N ALA A 39 -8.70 -2.94 9.08
CA ALA A 39 -9.99 -2.39 9.49
C ALA A 39 -10.59 -3.14 10.70
N ARG A 40 -10.40 -4.47 10.78
CA ARG A 40 -10.87 -5.28 11.92
C ARG A 40 -10.11 -4.96 13.21
N VAL A 41 -8.79 -4.81 13.13
CA VAL A 41 -7.97 -4.49 14.31
C VAL A 41 -8.15 -3.05 14.80
N GLU A 42 -8.38 -2.11 13.90
CA GLU A 42 -8.63 -0.70 14.24
C GLU A 42 -9.94 -0.51 15.01
N LYS A 43 -10.97 -1.30 14.66
CA LYS A 43 -12.31 -1.32 15.29
C LYS A 43 -12.36 -1.87 16.72
N ARG A 44 -11.24 -1.85 17.46
CA ARG A 44 -11.09 -2.14 18.90
C ARG A 44 -11.27 -3.61 19.33
N ALA A 45 -11.32 -4.58 18.42
CA ALA A 45 -11.41 -5.99 18.80
C ALA A 45 -10.22 -6.83 18.29
N PRO A 46 -9.00 -6.65 18.83
CA PRO A 46 -7.84 -7.48 18.49
C PRO A 46 -8.05 -8.98 18.82
N ARG A 47 -9.05 -9.32 19.64
CA ARG A 47 -9.47 -10.71 19.95
C ARG A 47 -10.18 -11.41 18.78
N THR A 48 -10.39 -10.73 17.66
CA THR A 48 -11.12 -11.28 16.50
C THR A 48 -10.23 -11.81 15.39
N LEU A 49 -8.91 -11.63 15.46
CA LEU A 49 -8.00 -12.19 14.46
C LEU A 49 -7.54 -13.58 14.86
N SER A 50 -7.60 -14.53 13.93
CA SER A 50 -6.98 -15.85 14.08
C SER A 50 -5.46 -15.76 14.08
N GLU A 51 -4.77 -16.78 14.59
CA GLU A 51 -3.30 -16.83 14.60
C GLU A 51 -2.72 -16.75 13.18
N GLU A 52 -3.35 -17.41 12.21
CA GLU A 52 -2.96 -17.35 10.81
C GLU A 52 -3.08 -15.93 10.23
N GLU A 53 -4.14 -15.21 10.61
CA GLU A 53 -4.34 -13.81 10.20
C GLU A 53 -3.26 -12.91 10.79
N LEU A 54 -2.90 -13.11 12.07
CA LEU A 54 -1.82 -12.37 12.73
C LEU A 54 -0.46 -12.62 12.08
N LEU A 55 -0.16 -13.87 11.71
CA LEU A 55 1.08 -14.25 11.02
C LEU A 55 1.12 -13.75 9.57
N SER A 56 -0.04 -13.56 8.93
CA SER A 56 -0.14 -13.02 7.57
C SER A 56 0.12 -11.51 7.50
N LEU A 57 -0.15 -10.75 8.58
CA LEU A 57 -0.06 -9.29 8.58
C LEU A 57 1.34 -8.76 8.18
N PRO A 58 2.47 -9.26 8.73
CA PRO A 58 3.80 -8.83 8.28
C PRO A 58 4.10 -9.17 6.82
N LEU A 59 3.57 -10.27 6.30
CA LEU A 59 3.74 -10.69 4.91
C LEU A 59 2.98 -9.75 3.97
N LEU A 60 1.71 -9.49 4.27
CA LEU A 60 0.85 -8.58 3.52
C LEU A 60 1.39 -7.15 3.54
N TYR A 61 1.90 -6.70 4.69
CA TYR A 61 2.58 -5.40 4.81
C TYR A 61 3.79 -5.27 3.88
N ARG A 62 4.66 -6.29 3.82
CA ARG A 62 5.81 -6.30 2.88
C ARG A 62 5.37 -6.32 1.42
N SER A 63 4.28 -7.04 1.10
CA SER A 63 3.69 -7.04 -0.24
C SER A 63 3.22 -5.64 -0.64
N ALA A 64 2.49 -4.94 0.24
CA ALA A 64 2.04 -3.56 0.00
C ALA A 64 3.20 -2.57 -0.18
N LEU A 65 4.26 -2.66 0.63
CA LEU A 65 5.46 -1.83 0.47
C LEU A 65 6.18 -2.08 -0.87
N SER A 66 6.26 -3.35 -1.31
CA SER A 66 6.83 -3.69 -2.61
C SER A 66 6.02 -3.05 -3.75
N SER A 67 4.69 -3.13 -3.66
CA SER A 67 3.79 -2.48 -4.61
C SER A 67 3.92 -0.96 -4.63
N LEU A 68 4.09 -0.32 -3.46
CA LEU A 68 4.33 1.12 -3.37
C LEU A 68 5.64 1.52 -4.04
N SER A 69 6.71 0.75 -3.83
CA SER A 69 8.00 0.99 -4.47
C SER A 69 7.89 0.94 -6.01
N VAL A 70 7.19 -0.06 -6.55
CA VAL A 70 6.94 -0.19 -8.00
C VAL A 70 6.06 0.95 -8.52
N ALA A 71 5.00 1.32 -7.79
CA ALA A 71 4.12 2.43 -8.18
C ALA A 71 4.88 3.76 -8.27
N ARG A 72 5.75 4.05 -7.29
CA ARG A 72 6.62 5.23 -7.29
C ARG A 72 7.66 5.20 -8.42
N ALA A 73 8.27 4.04 -8.67
CA ALA A 73 9.28 3.89 -9.72
C ALA A 73 8.72 4.07 -11.14
N THR A 74 7.42 3.80 -11.32
CA THR A 74 6.75 3.89 -12.63
C THR A 74 5.97 5.19 -12.84
N SER A 75 5.85 6.04 -11.82
CA SER A 75 5.23 7.38 -11.86
C SER A 75 3.87 7.47 -12.56
N LEU A 76 3.13 6.36 -12.67
CA LEU A 76 1.97 6.27 -13.57
C LEU A 76 0.63 6.58 -12.90
N ASP A 77 0.55 6.55 -11.56
CA ASP A 77 -0.73 6.60 -10.85
C ASP A 77 -0.58 7.19 -9.44
N SER A 78 -0.82 8.50 -9.31
CA SER A 78 -0.74 9.22 -8.03
C SER A 78 -1.81 8.78 -7.03
N ALA A 79 -2.99 8.37 -7.50
CA ALA A 79 -4.06 7.88 -6.65
C ALA A 79 -3.70 6.52 -6.03
N LEU A 80 -3.10 5.62 -6.82
CA LEU A 80 -2.59 4.34 -6.33
C LEU A 80 -1.45 4.53 -5.33
N ILE A 81 -0.53 5.47 -5.59
CA ILE A 81 0.56 5.79 -4.66
C ILE A 81 -0.04 6.25 -3.32
N ALA A 82 -0.96 7.22 -3.33
CA ALA A 82 -1.59 7.72 -2.10
C ALA A 82 -2.35 6.62 -1.34
N TYR A 83 -3.06 5.75 -2.06
CA TYR A 83 -3.74 4.60 -1.47
C TYR A 83 -2.75 3.64 -0.78
N LEU A 84 -1.68 3.24 -1.48
CA LEU A 84 -0.68 2.31 -0.94
C LEU A 84 0.15 2.94 0.19
N GLU A 85 0.39 4.25 0.16
CA GLU A 85 1.04 4.99 1.25
C GLU A 85 0.17 4.98 2.51
N SER A 86 -1.11 5.33 2.39
CA SER A 86 -2.06 5.29 3.51
C SER A 86 -2.16 3.88 4.11
N LEU A 87 -2.31 2.86 3.26
CA LEU A 87 -2.40 1.47 3.68
C LEU A 87 -1.12 0.99 4.39
N SER A 88 0.05 1.34 3.85
CA SER A 88 1.35 1.01 4.44
C SER A 88 1.55 1.72 5.78
N LEU A 89 1.15 2.99 5.88
CA LEU A 89 1.28 3.78 7.10
C LEU A 89 0.42 3.19 8.24
N ARG A 90 -0.84 2.83 7.95
CA ARG A 90 -1.72 2.12 8.90
C ARG A 90 -1.11 0.78 9.34
N GLY A 91 -0.55 0.04 8.39
CA GLY A 91 0.19 -1.21 8.63
C GLY A 91 1.38 -1.04 9.57
N TYR A 92 2.26 -0.08 9.28
CA TYR A 92 3.42 0.25 10.10
C TYR A 92 3.00 0.58 11.53
N PHE A 93 1.96 1.39 11.66
CA PHE A 93 1.43 1.81 12.93
C PHE A 93 0.81 0.68 13.74
N TYR A 94 0.16 -0.28 13.10
CA TYR A 94 -0.31 -1.48 13.78
C TYR A 94 0.87 -2.37 14.23
N LEU A 95 1.81 -2.67 13.34
CA LEU A 95 2.92 -3.59 13.59
C LEU A 95 3.95 -3.03 14.59
N TYR A 96 4.22 -1.73 14.53
CA TYR A 96 5.28 -1.07 15.30
C TYR A 96 4.75 -0.04 16.31
N GLY A 97 3.56 0.52 16.12
CA GLY A 97 2.99 1.59 16.95
C GLY A 97 2.05 1.14 18.09
N ALA A 98 1.58 -0.12 18.08
CA ALA A 98 0.66 -0.64 19.10
C ALA A 98 1.24 -0.74 20.52
N ARG A 99 2.54 -0.45 20.73
CA ARG A 99 3.18 -0.62 22.04
C ARG A 99 3.16 0.59 22.99
N ARG A 100 2.65 1.80 22.63
CA ARG A 100 2.27 2.84 23.63
C ARG A 100 1.72 4.21 23.15
N GLY A 101 1.89 4.68 21.90
CA GLY A 101 1.81 6.14 21.63
C GLY A 101 0.86 6.67 20.55
N LEU A 102 0.27 5.80 19.73
CA LEU A 102 -0.26 6.25 18.44
C LEU A 102 -1.68 6.82 18.46
N ARG A 103 -2.58 6.24 19.27
CA ARG A 103 -3.95 6.77 19.40
C ARG A 103 -3.93 8.22 19.91
N GLN A 104 -2.98 8.54 20.79
CA GLN A 104 -2.79 9.88 21.33
C GLN A 104 -2.25 10.85 20.26
N ARG A 105 -1.18 10.48 19.54
CA ARG A 105 -0.58 11.37 18.52
C ARG A 105 -1.45 11.62 17.30
N ILE A 106 -2.22 10.63 16.85
CA ILE A 106 -3.15 10.82 15.72
C ILE A 106 -4.33 11.69 16.17
N ALA A 107 -4.89 11.48 17.37
CA ALA A 107 -5.91 12.37 17.91
C ALA A 107 -5.37 13.81 18.05
N ASP A 108 -4.17 13.98 18.62
CA ASP A 108 -3.56 15.30 18.77
C ASP A 108 -3.29 15.97 17.41
N PHE A 109 -2.81 15.24 16.40
CA PHE A 109 -2.58 15.80 15.06
C PHE A 109 -3.88 16.25 14.38
N PHE A 110 -4.97 15.46 14.45
CA PHE A 110 -6.25 15.86 13.87
C PHE A 110 -7.02 16.90 14.70
N LEU A 111 -6.78 16.99 16.03
CA LEU A 111 -7.43 17.99 16.90
C LEU A 111 -6.66 19.32 17.01
N HIS A 112 -5.33 19.33 16.94
CA HIS A 112 -4.52 20.55 17.15
C HIS A 112 -3.92 21.14 15.86
N ASP A 113 -3.63 20.36 14.81
CA ASP A 113 -3.04 20.90 13.57
C ASP A 113 -4.08 21.28 12.50
N TRP A 114 -5.38 21.01 12.72
CA TRP A 114 -6.42 21.17 11.68
C TRP A 114 -7.19 22.51 11.64
N PRO A 115 -7.21 23.42 12.64
CA PRO A 115 -7.81 24.75 12.41
C PRO A 115 -6.71 25.78 12.13
N GLY A 116 -6.08 25.72 10.95
CA GLY A 116 -5.10 26.74 10.55
C GLY A 116 -4.34 26.62 9.22
N ALA A 117 -4.66 25.69 8.32
CA ALA A 117 -4.06 25.60 6.98
C ALA A 117 -5.11 25.60 5.88
#